data_AF-A0A959RFL5-F1
#
_entry.id   AF-A0A959RFL5-F1
#
_cell.length_a   1.000
_cell.length_b   1.000
_cell.length_c   1.000
_cell.angle_alpha   90.00
_cell.angle_beta   90.00
_cell.angle_gamma   90.00
#
_symmetry.space_group_name_H-M   'P 1'
#
loop_
_entity.id
_entity.type
_entity.pdbx_description
1 polymer ?
#
loop_
_entity_poly.entity_id
_entity_poly.type
_entity_poly.pdbx_seq_one_letter_code
_entity_poly.pdbx_strand_id
1 'polypeptide(L)'
;MIKIKNKYKLLAVIIIIPVIAGLFILNSIIGGNAEENNENRQIPLTSAALKQMIPAQIDSILYTFGIEKEWIKNIDPGADTTKKSKDKPDPRYEKAWLIKKVEIPTDLPLSNLNYEITNYLNTLKLNTMAFEDPRSTELNIEVLNAEGDTNSVEAVINVKYNDSLSREGSEIALILTNTEQYKPADLKSMIESPENFSMVLPIDYKYSDLQSLILESDNDYTLFYTIGQEDDFSADFRDKMPEKEWQSKVKSISVAFPKAAAVVLINPEKLYKYEKAIREHFLEYRPNVYRDTIFTDIRTSDLSGGPVDKLYGSILNNSKAGKKYQIYVAEFTPADFEYYTQKIYELKKKGYKFVSLSRILKHISKVNGENKSASGNDSLKTGEQKDK
;
A
#
# COMPACT_ATOMS: atom_id res chain seq x y z
N MET A 1 8.39 -48.29 -23.35
CA MET A 1 7.35 -47.24 -23.23
C MET A 1 6.86 -47.18 -21.79
N ILE A 2 7.48 -46.34 -20.95
CA ILE A 2 7.15 -46.23 -19.51
C ILE A 2 6.37 -44.93 -19.30
N LYS A 3 5.16 -45.07 -18.75
CA LYS A 3 4.14 -44.02 -18.63
C LYS A 3 4.57 -42.90 -17.67
N ILE A 4 4.49 -41.67 -18.17
CA ILE A 4 4.70 -40.41 -17.46
C ILE A 4 3.49 -40.16 -16.54
N LYS A 5 3.60 -40.45 -15.24
CA LYS A 5 2.60 -40.04 -14.22
C LYS A 5 3.17 -39.38 -12.95
N ASN A 6 4.50 -39.25 -12.82
CA ASN A 6 5.14 -38.78 -11.57
C ASN A 6 5.98 -37.49 -11.67
N LYS A 7 5.90 -36.72 -12.75
CA LYS A 7 6.72 -35.49 -12.93
C LYS A 7 6.44 -34.40 -11.88
N TYR A 8 5.18 -34.25 -11.44
CA TYR A 8 4.81 -33.24 -10.44
C TYR A 8 5.24 -33.60 -9.02
N LYS A 9 5.34 -34.88 -8.67
CA LYS A 9 5.87 -35.33 -7.37
C LYS A 9 7.39 -35.14 -7.28
N LEU A 10 8.10 -35.34 -8.39
CA LEU A 10 9.54 -35.09 -8.44
C LEU A 10 9.87 -33.58 -8.36
N LEU A 11 9.07 -32.73 -9.02
CA LEU A 11 9.24 -31.28 -8.95
C LEU A 11 8.92 -30.72 -7.56
N ALA A 12 7.86 -31.24 -6.91
CA ALA A 12 7.52 -30.86 -5.54
C ALA A 12 8.64 -31.24 -4.56
N VAL A 13 9.25 -32.43 -4.72
CA VAL A 13 10.38 -32.87 -3.88
C VAL A 13 11.64 -32.01 -4.11
N ILE A 14 11.91 -31.58 -5.35
CA ILE A 14 13.07 -30.73 -5.68
C ILE A 14 12.91 -29.29 -5.19
N ILE A 15 11.69 -28.78 -5.03
CA ILE A 15 11.44 -27.41 -4.54
C ILE A 15 11.22 -27.38 -3.02
N ILE A 16 10.56 -28.39 -2.47
CA ILE A 16 10.22 -28.43 -1.04
C ILE A 16 11.44 -28.79 -0.19
N ILE A 17 12.34 -29.67 -0.64
CA ILE A 17 13.53 -30.05 0.14
C ILE A 17 14.50 -28.87 0.36
N PRO A 18 14.84 -28.03 -0.63
CA PRO A 18 15.67 -26.85 -0.42
C PRO A 18 15.00 -25.77 0.44
N VAL A 19 13.68 -25.62 0.34
CA VAL A 19 12.92 -24.64 1.14
C VAL A 19 12.82 -25.09 2.60
N ILE A 20 12.58 -26.38 2.85
CA ILE A 20 12.60 -26.95 4.21
C ILE A 20 14.02 -26.95 4.78
N ALA A 21 15.06 -27.25 3.97
CA ALA A 21 16.45 -27.15 4.40
C ALA A 21 16.87 -25.70 4.69
N GLY A 22 16.42 -24.75 3.88
CA GLY A 22 16.63 -23.31 4.09
C GLY A 22 15.91 -22.81 5.34
N LEU A 23 14.67 -23.26 5.60
CA LEU A 23 13.93 -22.96 6.83
C LEU A 23 14.54 -23.63 8.07
N PHE A 24 15.12 -24.83 7.94
CA PHE A 24 15.85 -25.48 9.04
C PHE A 24 17.16 -24.76 9.39
N ILE A 25 17.87 -24.23 8.39
CA ILE A 25 19.07 -23.41 8.60
C ILE A 25 18.69 -22.04 9.18
N LEU A 26 17.60 -21.42 8.75
CA LEU A 26 17.11 -20.17 9.35
C LEU A 26 16.61 -20.37 10.79
N ASN A 27 15.91 -21.48 11.08
CA ASN A 27 15.46 -21.78 12.43
C ASN A 27 16.61 -22.23 13.35
N SER A 28 17.66 -22.89 12.85
CA SER A 28 18.85 -23.19 13.66
C SER A 28 19.71 -21.95 13.95
N ILE A 29 19.56 -20.87 13.16
CA ILE A 29 20.21 -19.58 13.40
C ILE A 29 19.39 -18.72 14.38
N ILE A 30 18.07 -18.88 14.44
CA ILE A 30 17.16 -17.98 15.19
C ILE A 30 16.56 -18.61 16.45
N GLY A 31 16.51 -19.94 16.57
CA GLY A 31 15.85 -20.62 17.69
C GLY A 31 16.70 -21.71 18.33
N GLY A 32 17.42 -21.37 19.39
CA GLY A 32 18.07 -22.34 20.27
C GLY A 32 18.05 -21.87 21.72
N ASN A 33 16.96 -22.15 22.44
CA ASN A 33 16.93 -22.09 23.90
C ASN A 33 17.17 -23.50 24.46
N ALA A 34 18.34 -23.72 25.05
CA ALA A 34 18.55 -24.57 26.23
C ALA A 34 19.79 -24.04 26.96
N GLU A 35 19.69 -24.00 28.28
CA GLU A 35 20.51 -23.24 29.22
C GLU A 35 22.00 -23.59 29.25
N GLU A 36 22.75 -22.63 29.81
CA GLU A 36 24.10 -22.69 30.38
C GLU A 36 25.32 -22.69 29.44
N ASN A 37 26.07 -21.59 29.57
CA ASN A 37 27.52 -21.46 29.40
C ASN A 37 28.11 -22.02 28.10
N ASN A 38 28.06 -21.22 27.04
CA ASN A 38 29.19 -21.11 26.12
C ASN A 38 29.16 -19.76 25.42
N GLU A 39 30.30 -19.06 25.44
CA GLU A 39 30.57 -17.92 24.58
C GLU A 39 30.23 -18.31 23.14
N ASN A 40 29.09 -17.82 22.64
CA ASN A 40 28.64 -18.06 21.28
C ASN A 40 29.55 -17.24 20.35
N ARG A 41 30.74 -17.77 20.09
CA ARG A 41 31.62 -17.27 19.03
C ARG A 41 30.92 -17.57 17.71
N GLN A 42 30.07 -16.65 17.27
CA GLN A 42 29.72 -16.53 15.86
C GLN A 42 31.03 -16.52 15.08
N ILE A 43 31.29 -17.59 14.32
CA ILE A 43 32.45 -17.67 13.44
C ILE A 43 32.33 -16.48 12.49
N PRO A 44 33.31 -15.55 12.47
CA PRO A 44 33.25 -14.41 11.56
C PRO A 44 33.17 -14.94 10.13
N LEU A 45 32.19 -14.44 9.37
CA LEU A 45 32.01 -14.81 7.96
C LEU A 45 33.31 -14.52 7.21
N THR A 46 33.76 -15.46 6.39
CA THR A 46 34.96 -15.25 5.56
C THR A 46 34.69 -14.16 4.52
N SER A 47 35.74 -13.43 4.11
CA SER A 47 35.63 -12.38 3.07
C SER A 47 34.95 -12.89 1.79
N ALA A 48 35.21 -14.14 1.39
CA ALA A 48 34.56 -14.75 0.23
C ALA A 48 33.05 -14.98 0.43
N ALA A 49 32.62 -15.39 1.63
CA ALA A 49 31.20 -15.57 1.95
C ALA A 49 30.46 -14.23 1.98
N LEU A 50 31.08 -13.17 2.52
CA LEU A 50 30.53 -11.82 2.52
C LEU A 50 30.32 -11.28 1.10
N LYS A 51 31.31 -11.46 0.21
CA LYS A 51 31.24 -11.04 -1.20
C LYS A 51 30.12 -11.72 -1.98
N GLN A 52 29.74 -12.95 -1.61
CA GLN A 52 28.62 -13.66 -2.25
C GLN A 52 27.26 -13.25 -1.67
N MET A 53 27.18 -13.05 -0.35
CA MET A 53 25.92 -12.81 0.34
C MET A 53 25.42 -11.37 0.21
N ILE A 54 26.31 -10.39 0.42
CA ILE A 54 25.93 -8.97 0.55
C ILE A 54 25.21 -8.43 -0.69
N PRO A 55 25.66 -8.68 -1.94
CA PRO A 55 24.98 -8.13 -3.11
C PRO A 55 23.51 -8.56 -3.23
N ALA A 56 23.23 -9.84 -2.98
CA ALA A 56 21.88 -10.40 -3.06
C ALA A 56 20.98 -9.91 -1.92
N GLN A 57 21.54 -9.71 -0.73
CA GLN A 57 20.79 -9.20 0.41
C GLN A 57 20.49 -7.70 0.29
N ILE A 58 21.41 -6.90 -0.26
CA ILE A 58 21.12 -5.51 -0.63
C ILE A 58 19.97 -5.49 -1.64
N ASP A 59 20.01 -6.31 -2.68
CA ASP A 59 18.89 -6.39 -3.65
C ASP A 59 17.57 -6.76 -2.96
N SER A 60 17.59 -7.74 -2.05
CA SER A 60 16.42 -8.10 -1.24
C SER A 60 15.85 -6.92 -0.47
N ILE A 61 16.70 -6.14 0.21
CA ILE A 61 16.31 -4.92 0.94
C ILE A 61 15.69 -3.91 -0.04
N LEU A 62 16.34 -3.63 -1.17
CA LEU A 62 15.82 -2.70 -2.19
C LEU A 62 14.44 -3.15 -2.71
N TYR A 63 14.23 -4.45 -2.94
CA TYR A 63 12.95 -5.01 -3.37
C TYR A 63 11.83 -4.82 -2.32
N THR A 64 12.16 -4.76 -1.02
CA THR A 64 11.15 -4.45 0.02
C THR A 64 10.57 -3.03 -0.12
N PHE A 65 11.30 -2.11 -0.75
CA PHE A 65 10.86 -0.75 -1.03
C PHE A 65 10.13 -0.60 -2.38
N GLY A 66 9.95 -1.70 -3.11
CA GLY A 66 9.36 -1.68 -4.45
C GLY A 66 10.30 -1.11 -5.52
N ILE A 67 11.63 -1.18 -5.29
CA ILE A 67 12.63 -0.84 -6.30
C ILE A 67 12.71 -2.02 -7.28
N GLU A 68 12.60 -1.77 -8.58
CA GLU A 68 12.63 -2.84 -9.58
C GLU A 68 14.06 -3.23 -9.96
N LYS A 69 14.25 -4.44 -10.47
CA LYS A 69 15.57 -4.99 -10.80
C LYS A 69 16.28 -4.16 -11.86
N GLU A 70 15.53 -3.69 -12.85
CA GLU A 70 15.99 -2.80 -13.92
C GLU A 70 16.52 -1.45 -13.43
N TRP A 71 16.14 -1.02 -12.22
CA TRP A 71 16.62 0.23 -11.62
C TRP A 71 17.95 0.03 -10.87
N ILE A 72 18.42 -1.21 -10.77
CA ILE A 72 19.65 -1.60 -10.08
C ILE A 72 20.72 -1.98 -11.11
N LYS A 73 21.84 -1.26 -11.10
CA LYS A 73 22.98 -1.53 -11.98
C LYS A 73 24.20 -1.91 -11.15
N ASN A 74 24.67 -3.14 -11.32
CA ASN A 74 25.96 -3.57 -10.78
C ASN A 74 27.06 -3.18 -11.77
N ILE A 75 28.03 -2.42 -11.29
CA ILE A 75 29.22 -2.05 -12.07
C ILE A 75 30.32 -3.03 -11.69
N ASP A 76 30.92 -3.65 -12.71
CA ASP A 76 32.09 -4.49 -12.52
C ASP A 76 33.30 -3.58 -12.24
N PRO A 77 33.92 -3.68 -11.06
CA PRO A 77 35.08 -2.86 -10.69
C PRO A 77 36.27 -3.03 -11.65
N GLY A 78 36.35 -4.15 -12.37
CA GLY A 78 37.43 -4.46 -13.31
C GLY A 78 37.15 -4.18 -14.79
N ALA A 79 35.93 -3.80 -15.17
CA ALA A 79 35.50 -3.80 -16.58
C ALA A 79 35.82 -2.54 -17.40
N ASP A 80 36.47 -1.49 -16.85
CA ASP A 80 36.59 -0.20 -17.55
C ASP A 80 38.01 0.42 -17.57
N THR A 81 39.03 -0.38 -17.90
CA THR A 81 40.36 0.15 -18.26
C THR A 81 40.59 0.35 -19.76
N THR A 82 39.67 -0.09 -20.65
CA THR A 82 39.91 -0.08 -22.10
C THR A 82 38.82 0.51 -23.00
N LYS A 83 37.74 1.10 -22.48
CA LYS A 83 36.76 1.81 -23.32
C LYS A 83 36.51 3.23 -22.85
N LYS A 84 36.34 4.13 -23.82
CA LYS A 84 36.01 5.56 -23.67
C LYS A 84 34.58 5.73 -23.11
N SER A 85 34.30 5.16 -21.95
CA SER A 85 33.14 5.50 -21.13
C SER A 85 33.46 6.82 -20.42
N LYS A 86 32.50 7.76 -20.39
CA LYS A 86 32.62 9.03 -19.63
C LYS A 86 32.53 8.81 -18.12
N ASP A 87 32.27 7.57 -17.68
CA ASP A 87 32.09 7.18 -16.29
C ASP A 87 33.26 6.28 -15.86
N LYS A 88 34.47 6.84 -15.82
CA LYS A 88 35.55 6.13 -15.11
C LYS A 88 35.11 5.92 -13.66
N PRO A 89 35.25 4.72 -13.08
CA PRO A 89 35.02 4.54 -11.66
C PRO A 89 35.93 5.52 -10.91
N ASP A 90 35.35 6.21 -9.93
CA ASP A 90 36.09 7.13 -9.07
C ASP A 90 37.34 6.41 -8.54
N PRO A 91 38.54 7.02 -8.58
CA PRO A 91 39.76 6.39 -8.07
C PRO A 91 39.63 5.85 -6.63
N ARG A 92 38.70 6.42 -5.84
CA ARG A 92 38.35 5.93 -4.50
C ARG A 92 37.80 4.50 -4.47
N TYR A 93 37.35 3.96 -5.60
CA TYR A 93 36.67 2.67 -5.72
C TYR A 93 37.51 1.57 -6.36
N GLU A 94 38.81 1.80 -6.61
CA GLU A 94 39.71 0.81 -7.23
C GLU A 94 39.77 -0.54 -6.48
N LYS A 95 39.56 -0.54 -5.16
CA LYS A 95 39.56 -1.74 -4.32
C LYS A 95 38.16 -2.28 -4.03
N ALA A 96 37.11 -1.61 -4.50
CA ALA A 96 35.75 -2.02 -4.23
C ALA A 96 35.44 -3.33 -4.98
N TRP A 97 34.93 -4.33 -4.28
CA TRP A 97 34.46 -5.58 -4.88
C TRP A 97 32.98 -5.55 -5.23
N LEU A 98 32.25 -4.51 -4.79
CA LEU A 98 30.87 -4.24 -5.17
C LEU A 98 30.70 -2.74 -5.42
N ILE A 99 30.20 -2.40 -6.62
CA ILE A 99 29.73 -1.05 -6.93
C ILE A 99 28.31 -1.19 -7.47
N LYS A 100 27.34 -0.64 -6.75
CA LYS A 100 25.92 -0.70 -7.10
C LYS A 100 25.37 0.71 -7.28
N LYS A 101 24.83 1.00 -8.47
CA LYS A 101 24.06 2.21 -8.75
C LYS A 101 22.58 1.88 -8.72
N VAL A 102 21.80 2.60 -7.94
CA VAL A 102 20.36 2.41 -7.76
C VAL A 102 19.65 3.70 -8.11
N GLU A 103 18.70 3.62 -9.04
CA GLU A 103 17.80 4.73 -9.34
C GLU A 103 16.49 4.55 -8.55
N ILE A 104 16.04 5.58 -7.85
CA ILE A 104 14.82 5.52 -7.04
C ILE A 104 13.85 6.65 -7.41
N PRO A 105 12.53 6.44 -7.25
CA PRO A 105 11.56 7.50 -7.41
C PRO A 105 11.60 8.50 -6.26
N THR A 106 11.15 9.73 -6.53
CA THR A 106 11.18 10.86 -5.56
C THR A 106 10.31 10.68 -4.33
N ASP A 107 9.36 9.75 -4.37
CA ASP A 107 8.46 9.48 -3.26
C ASP A 107 9.06 8.52 -2.21
N LEU A 108 10.28 8.02 -2.42
CA LEU A 108 11.02 7.18 -1.48
C LEU A 108 12.02 8.03 -0.67
N PRO A 109 11.87 8.14 0.66
CA PRO A 109 12.85 8.85 1.48
C PRO A 109 14.19 8.10 1.54
N LEU A 110 15.29 8.78 1.18
CA LEU A 110 16.64 8.22 1.26
C LEU A 110 17.03 7.79 2.68
N SER A 111 16.54 8.49 3.70
CA SER A 111 16.78 8.17 5.11
C SER A 111 16.37 6.74 5.48
N ASN A 112 15.23 6.28 4.96
CA ASN A 112 14.71 4.95 5.26
C ASN A 112 15.54 3.87 4.59
N LEU A 113 15.94 4.11 3.33
CA LEU A 113 16.79 3.20 2.59
C LEU A 113 18.19 3.11 3.20
N ASN A 114 18.77 4.26 3.58
CA ASN A 114 20.03 4.34 4.29
C ASN A 114 19.98 3.51 5.57
N TYR A 115 18.96 3.73 6.41
CA TYR A 115 18.80 3.03 7.68
C TYR A 115 18.75 1.51 7.51
N GLU A 116 17.91 0.97 6.61
CA GLU A 116 17.79 -0.48 6.43
C GLU A 116 19.09 -1.12 5.88
N ILE A 117 19.74 -0.48 4.91
CA ILE A 117 20.98 -0.98 4.32
C ILE A 117 22.13 -0.95 5.33
N THR A 118 22.34 0.19 6.00
CA THR A 118 23.41 0.35 6.99
C THR A 118 23.18 -0.54 8.21
N ASN A 119 21.95 -0.66 8.70
CA ASN A 119 21.62 -1.56 9.80
C ASN A 119 21.94 -3.01 9.43
N TYR A 120 21.57 -3.47 8.24
CA TYR A 120 21.94 -4.81 7.75
C TYR A 120 23.46 -5.01 7.74
N LEU A 121 24.22 -4.07 7.17
CA LEU A 121 25.69 -4.16 7.10
C LEU A 121 26.33 -4.12 8.50
N ASN A 122 25.79 -3.33 9.42
CA ASN A 122 26.22 -3.28 10.82
C ASN A 122 25.96 -4.61 11.54
N THR A 123 24.90 -5.36 11.21
CA THR A 123 24.68 -6.71 11.77
C THR A 123 25.80 -7.68 11.39
N LEU A 124 26.48 -7.42 10.26
CA LEU A 124 27.66 -8.16 9.80
C LEU A 124 28.98 -7.60 10.36
N LYS A 125 28.92 -6.64 11.29
CA LYS A 125 30.08 -5.93 11.88
C LYS A 125 30.93 -5.19 10.84
N LEU A 126 30.32 -4.75 9.75
CA LEU A 126 30.99 -3.93 8.74
C LEU A 126 30.89 -2.46 9.12
N ASN A 127 31.98 -1.73 8.94
CA ASN A 127 31.99 -0.27 9.13
C ASN A 127 31.36 0.38 7.90
N THR A 128 30.37 1.25 8.12
CA THR A 128 29.68 1.96 7.04
C THR A 128 29.80 3.48 7.20
N MET A 129 30.00 4.18 6.09
CA MET A 129 29.89 5.63 6.01
C MET A 129 28.81 5.98 4.99
N ALA A 130 27.85 6.80 5.40
CA ALA A 130 26.80 7.28 4.52
C ALA A 130 26.89 8.81 4.40
N PHE A 131 26.89 9.32 3.17
CA PHE A 131 26.86 10.75 2.89
C PHE A 131 25.85 11.05 1.80
N GLU A 132 25.04 12.09 2.06
CA GLU A 132 24.09 12.63 1.10
C GLU A 132 24.70 13.92 0.51
N ASP A 133 24.87 13.97 -0.81
CA ASP A 133 25.35 15.18 -1.48
C ASP A 133 24.21 16.22 -1.47
N PRO A 134 24.37 17.38 -0.80
CA PRO A 134 23.32 18.38 -0.68
C PRO A 134 22.91 19.04 -2.00
N ARG A 135 23.68 18.86 -3.09
CA ARG A 135 23.39 19.42 -4.42
C ARG A 135 22.70 18.42 -5.34
N SER A 136 23.19 17.17 -5.37
CA SER A 136 22.64 16.13 -6.24
C SER A 136 21.58 15.27 -5.54
N THR A 137 21.41 15.42 -4.22
CA THR A 137 20.56 14.56 -3.37
C THR A 137 20.88 13.07 -3.55
N GLU A 138 22.13 12.77 -3.90
CA GLU A 138 22.61 11.40 -4.05
C GLU A 138 23.08 10.88 -2.69
N LEU A 139 22.58 9.72 -2.32
CA LEU A 139 23.06 8.98 -1.16
C LEU A 139 24.16 8.03 -1.60
N ASN A 140 25.32 8.15 -0.97
CA ASN A 140 26.42 7.20 -1.14
C ASN A 140 26.65 6.48 0.17
N ILE A 141 26.57 5.16 0.13
CA ILE A 141 26.89 4.26 1.24
C ILE A 141 28.18 3.54 0.90
N GLU A 142 29.22 3.82 1.66
CA GLU A 142 30.54 3.22 1.56
C GLU A 142 30.74 2.20 2.68
N VAL A 143 31.21 1.01 2.33
CA VAL A 143 31.60 -0.03 3.29
C VAL A 143 33.11 -0.05 3.39
N LEU A 144 33.62 0.13 4.60
CA LEU A 144 35.04 0.17 4.90
C LEU A 144 35.53 -1.19 5.42
N ASN A 145 36.81 -1.48 5.17
CA ASN A 145 37.46 -2.65 5.76
C ASN A 145 37.51 -2.53 7.29
N ALA A 146 37.19 -3.63 8.00
CA ALA A 146 37.21 -3.71 9.45
C ALA A 146 38.63 -3.85 10.05
N GLU A 147 39.63 -4.22 9.25
CA GLU A 147 41.01 -4.49 9.70
C GLU A 147 41.96 -3.33 9.36
N GLY A 148 42.08 -2.36 10.27
CA GLY A 148 43.26 -1.49 10.43
C GLY A 148 43.57 -0.45 9.34
N ASP A 149 43.02 -0.58 8.13
CA ASP A 149 43.14 0.39 7.02
C ASP A 149 41.79 1.05 6.78
N THR A 150 41.49 2.11 7.54
CA THR A 150 40.21 2.84 7.49
C THR A 150 39.96 3.56 6.17
N ASN A 151 40.90 3.51 5.22
CA ASN A 151 40.86 4.31 3.99
C ASN A 151 40.53 3.50 2.73
N SER A 152 40.39 2.17 2.80
CA SER A 152 40.00 1.38 1.62
C SER A 152 38.52 1.06 1.63
N VAL A 153 37.80 1.66 0.68
CA VAL A 153 36.38 1.36 0.40
C VAL A 153 36.28 0.01 -0.32
N GLU A 154 35.52 -0.90 0.29
CA GLU A 154 35.35 -2.27 -0.17
C GLU A 154 34.04 -2.50 -0.94
N ALA A 155 33.01 -1.73 -0.62
CA ALA A 155 31.76 -1.71 -1.38
C ALA A 155 31.15 -0.32 -1.41
N VAL A 156 30.46 -0.01 -2.50
CA VAL A 156 29.78 1.27 -2.72
C VAL A 156 28.38 1.02 -3.21
N ILE A 157 27.41 1.69 -2.57
CA ILE A 157 26.03 1.75 -3.01
C ILE A 157 25.70 3.22 -3.23
N ASN A 158 25.58 3.62 -4.49
CA ASN A 158 25.15 4.95 -4.90
C ASN A 158 23.65 4.90 -5.24
N VAL A 159 22.87 5.70 -4.55
CA VAL A 159 21.43 5.82 -4.74
C VAL A 159 21.13 7.24 -5.20
N LYS A 160 20.43 7.38 -6.32
CA LYS A 160 20.04 8.67 -6.89
C LYS A 160 18.56 8.71 -7.23
N TYR A 161 17.97 9.89 -7.13
CA TYR A 161 16.60 10.11 -7.58
C TYR A 161 16.48 10.09 -9.11
N ASN A 162 15.34 9.61 -9.60
CA ASN A 162 14.93 9.67 -10.99
C ASN A 162 13.43 9.95 -11.06
N ASP A 163 13.06 11.16 -11.49
CA ASP A 163 11.67 11.63 -11.58
C ASP A 163 10.82 10.86 -12.58
N SER A 164 11.44 10.12 -13.51
CA SER A 164 10.73 9.30 -14.49
C SER A 164 10.27 7.95 -13.93
N LEU A 165 10.79 7.55 -12.76
CA LEU A 165 10.42 6.30 -12.12
C LEU A 165 9.18 6.50 -11.23
N SER A 166 8.34 5.48 -11.19
CA SER A 166 7.19 5.44 -10.29
C SER A 166 6.97 4.01 -9.82
N ARG A 167 6.79 3.81 -8.51
CA ARG A 167 6.41 2.50 -7.96
C ARG A 167 4.99 2.15 -8.35
N GLU A 168 4.70 0.87 -8.51
CA GLU A 168 3.36 0.33 -8.81
C GLU A 168 2.34 0.45 -7.65
N GLY A 169 2.64 1.26 -6.63
CA GLY A 169 1.79 1.46 -5.48
C GLY A 169 0.45 2.11 -5.83
N SER A 170 -0.63 1.56 -5.29
CA SER A 170 -1.98 2.13 -5.44
C SER A 170 -2.28 3.15 -4.34
N GLU A 171 -3.25 4.04 -4.59
CA GLU A 171 -3.85 4.84 -3.53
C GLU A 171 -5.04 4.08 -2.92
N ILE A 172 -5.09 4.03 -1.59
CA ILE A 172 -6.08 3.28 -0.82
C ILE A 172 -6.82 4.22 0.13
N ALA A 173 -8.16 4.15 0.12
CA ALA A 173 -9.03 4.72 1.14
C ALA A 173 -9.62 3.57 1.95
N LEU A 174 -9.48 3.65 3.27
CA LEU A 174 -10.11 2.74 4.21
C LEU A 174 -11.28 3.44 4.88
N ILE A 175 -12.44 2.80 4.88
CA ILE A 175 -13.64 3.24 5.60
C ILE A 175 -13.89 2.24 6.72
N LEU A 176 -13.83 2.69 7.96
CA LEU A 176 -14.23 1.91 9.13
C LEU A 176 -15.73 2.03 9.34
N THR A 177 -16.42 0.90 9.37
CA THR A 177 -17.85 0.80 9.68
C THR A 177 -18.06 0.39 11.14
N ASN A 178 -19.33 0.31 11.55
CA ASN A 178 -19.71 -0.24 12.86
C ASN A 178 -19.13 0.59 14.03
N THR A 179 -18.99 1.88 13.77
CA THR A 179 -18.39 2.85 14.71
C THR A 179 -19.16 2.96 16.02
N GLU A 180 -20.45 2.65 15.98
CA GLU A 180 -21.36 2.60 17.11
C GLU A 180 -20.98 1.55 18.17
N GLN A 181 -20.09 0.61 17.84
CA GLN A 181 -19.59 -0.40 18.78
C GLN A 181 -18.32 0.05 19.54
N TYR A 182 -17.67 1.13 19.12
CA TYR A 182 -16.50 1.62 19.83
C TYR A 182 -16.86 2.31 21.14
N LYS A 183 -15.99 2.15 22.14
CA LYS A 183 -15.99 3.04 23.29
C LYS A 183 -15.39 4.39 22.86
N PRO A 184 -15.85 5.52 23.42
CA PRO A 184 -15.31 6.85 23.08
C PRO A 184 -13.79 6.96 23.23
N ALA A 185 -13.21 6.33 24.26
CA ALA A 185 -11.76 6.35 24.49
C ALA A 185 -10.98 5.60 23.40
N ASP A 186 -11.48 4.44 22.97
CA ASP A 186 -10.84 3.64 21.92
C ASP A 186 -10.92 4.38 20.58
N LEU A 187 -12.09 4.93 20.26
CA LEU A 187 -12.30 5.73 19.05
C LEU A 187 -11.39 6.95 19.01
N LYS A 188 -11.26 7.67 20.12
CA LYS A 188 -10.37 8.83 20.24
C LYS A 188 -8.92 8.46 19.93
N SER A 189 -8.42 7.37 20.53
CA SER A 189 -7.07 6.86 20.26
C SER A 189 -6.85 6.53 18.78
N MET A 190 -7.84 5.91 18.14
CA MET A 190 -7.78 5.58 16.71
C MET A 190 -7.74 6.85 15.83
N ILE A 191 -8.59 7.84 16.14
CA ILE A 191 -8.66 9.12 15.41
C ILE A 191 -7.37 9.93 15.53
N GLU A 192 -6.74 9.91 16.71
CA GLU A 192 -5.47 10.62 16.97
C GLU A 192 -4.25 9.91 16.35
N SER A 193 -4.43 8.73 15.75
CA SER A 193 -3.34 8.04 15.04
C SER A 193 -2.90 8.81 13.79
N PRO A 194 -1.64 8.68 13.35
CA PRO A 194 -1.15 9.35 12.14
C PRO A 194 -1.71 8.76 10.83
N GLU A 195 -2.61 7.79 10.92
CA GLU A 195 -3.13 7.06 9.77
C GLU A 195 -4.36 7.75 9.16
N ASN A 196 -4.38 7.83 7.83
CA ASN A 196 -5.53 8.37 7.10
C ASN A 196 -6.57 7.28 6.90
N PHE A 197 -7.73 7.45 7.53
CA PHE A 197 -8.90 6.61 7.29
C PHE A 197 -10.17 7.46 7.36
N SER A 198 -11.28 6.86 6.95
CA SER A 198 -12.60 7.46 7.03
C SER A 198 -13.50 6.60 7.91
N MET A 199 -14.57 7.18 8.43
CA MET A 199 -15.51 6.48 9.31
C MET A 199 -16.94 6.62 8.82
N VAL A 200 -17.74 5.57 8.98
CA VAL A 200 -19.19 5.68 8.85
C VAL A 200 -19.72 6.44 10.07
N LEU A 201 -20.41 7.56 9.87
CA LEU A 201 -20.97 8.32 10.98
C LEU A 201 -22.23 7.60 11.53
N PRO A 202 -22.32 7.31 12.83
CA PRO A 202 -23.52 6.68 13.42
C PRO A 202 -24.58 7.75 13.67
N ILE A 203 -25.66 7.79 12.89
CA ILE A 203 -26.61 8.92 12.86
C ILE A 203 -27.59 8.94 14.06
N ASP A 204 -27.74 7.83 14.78
CA ASP A 204 -28.64 7.75 15.94
C ASP A 204 -28.13 8.62 17.11
N TYR A 205 -29.03 9.41 17.70
CA TYR A 205 -28.75 10.36 18.79
C TYR A 205 -28.11 9.70 20.03
N LYS A 206 -28.35 8.41 20.26
CA LYS A 206 -27.71 7.66 21.36
C LYS A 206 -26.18 7.60 21.22
N TYR A 207 -25.65 7.84 20.02
CA TYR A 207 -24.21 7.86 19.72
C TYR A 207 -23.67 9.28 19.57
N SER A 208 -24.36 10.30 20.12
CA SER A 208 -23.96 11.72 20.01
C SER A 208 -22.52 12.00 20.45
N ASP A 209 -22.01 11.32 21.48
CA ASP A 209 -20.60 11.44 21.89
C ASP A 209 -19.64 10.98 20.78
N LEU A 210 -19.93 9.83 20.16
CA LEU A 210 -19.13 9.29 19.04
C LEU A 210 -19.26 10.17 17.80
N GLN A 211 -20.46 10.68 17.51
CA GLN A 211 -20.69 11.62 16.42
C GLN A 211 -19.84 12.88 16.59
N SER A 212 -19.81 13.45 17.80
CA SER A 212 -19.02 14.65 18.09
C SER A 212 -17.54 14.40 17.87
N LEU A 213 -17.01 13.28 18.38
CA LEU A 213 -15.61 12.88 18.14
C LEU A 213 -15.27 12.74 16.65
N ILE A 214 -16.16 12.12 15.86
CA ILE A 214 -15.94 11.95 14.42
C ILE A 214 -16.01 13.29 13.68
N LEU A 215 -17.02 14.12 13.98
CA LEU A 215 -17.26 15.40 13.30
C LEU A 215 -16.22 16.47 13.65
N GLU A 216 -15.65 16.42 14.84
CA GLU A 216 -14.55 17.30 15.28
C GLU A 216 -13.17 16.81 14.81
N SER A 217 -13.07 15.58 14.31
CA SER A 217 -11.83 15.07 13.74
C SER A 217 -11.54 15.65 12.36
N ASP A 218 -10.25 15.67 11.98
CA ASP A 218 -9.81 16.00 10.62
C ASP A 218 -10.03 14.84 9.62
N ASN A 219 -10.51 13.68 10.10
CA ASN A 219 -10.79 12.52 9.26
C ASN A 219 -12.09 12.69 8.47
N ASP A 220 -12.10 12.19 7.24
CA ASP A 220 -13.30 12.14 6.42
C ASP A 220 -14.35 11.21 7.08
N TYR A 221 -15.63 11.59 7.03
CA TYR A 221 -16.73 10.69 7.39
C TYR A 221 -17.66 10.45 6.21
N THR A 222 -18.33 9.30 6.22
CA THR A 222 -19.31 8.90 5.20
C THR A 222 -20.64 8.58 5.86
N LEU A 223 -21.73 8.75 5.11
CA LEU A 223 -23.06 8.35 5.54
C LEU A 223 -23.47 7.12 4.77
N PHE A 224 -23.84 6.07 5.49
CA PHE A 224 -24.39 4.86 4.89
C PHE A 224 -25.88 4.84 5.15
N TYR A 225 -26.68 4.64 4.10
CA TYR A 225 -28.12 4.48 4.20
C TYR A 225 -28.55 3.19 3.52
N THR A 226 -29.38 2.42 4.20
CA THR A 226 -29.87 1.14 3.70
C THR A 226 -31.17 1.30 2.91
N ILE A 227 -31.30 0.51 1.84
CA ILE A 227 -32.52 0.40 1.05
C ILE A 227 -33.06 -1.01 1.23
N GLY A 228 -34.33 -1.09 1.63
CA GLY A 228 -34.98 -2.35 1.94
C GLY A 228 -36.42 -2.40 1.47
N GLN A 229 -37.04 -3.54 1.69
CA GLN A 229 -38.46 -3.77 1.44
C GLN A 229 -39.32 -3.08 2.53
N GLU A 230 -40.63 -3.01 2.31
CA GLU A 230 -41.59 -2.42 3.23
C GLU A 230 -41.52 -2.97 4.67
N ASP A 231 -41.26 -4.27 4.81
CA ASP A 231 -41.19 -4.99 6.08
C ASP A 231 -39.81 -4.91 6.76
N ASP A 232 -38.79 -4.37 6.07
CA ASP A 232 -37.49 -4.09 6.66
C ASP A 232 -37.54 -2.77 7.46
N PHE A 233 -37.94 -2.88 8.73
CA PHE A 233 -37.98 -1.74 9.66
C PHE A 233 -36.60 -1.18 9.99
N SER A 234 -35.51 -1.89 9.67
CA SER A 234 -34.14 -1.40 9.84
C SER A 234 -33.65 -0.59 8.64
N ALA A 235 -34.36 -0.64 7.50
CA ALA A 235 -34.00 0.10 6.32
C ALA A 235 -34.29 1.60 6.44
N ASP A 236 -33.33 2.42 6.04
CA ASP A 236 -33.50 3.86 5.99
C ASP A 236 -34.51 4.31 4.95
N PHE A 237 -34.54 3.62 3.82
CA PHE A 237 -35.43 3.88 2.70
C PHE A 237 -36.14 2.59 2.31
N ARG A 238 -37.44 2.53 2.61
CA ARG A 238 -38.29 1.38 2.27
C ARG A 238 -38.99 1.61 0.94
N ASP A 239 -39.11 0.59 0.11
CA ASP A 239 -39.65 0.68 -1.26
C ASP A 239 -41.08 1.23 -1.37
N LYS A 240 -41.90 1.06 -0.32
CA LYS A 240 -43.24 1.66 -0.22
C LYS A 240 -43.33 2.95 0.59
N MET A 241 -42.20 3.55 0.97
CA MET A 241 -42.19 4.86 1.60
C MET A 241 -42.77 5.92 0.64
N PRO A 242 -43.74 6.75 1.06
CA PRO A 242 -44.30 7.80 0.23
C PRO A 242 -43.23 8.71 -0.37
N GLU A 243 -43.40 9.12 -1.62
CA GLU A 243 -42.37 9.88 -2.35
C GLU A 243 -41.92 11.15 -1.63
N LYS A 244 -42.90 11.91 -1.14
CA LYS A 244 -42.64 13.13 -0.37
C LYS A 244 -41.84 12.87 0.91
N GLU A 245 -42.01 11.71 1.54
CA GLU A 245 -41.35 11.36 2.79
C GLU A 245 -39.86 11.07 2.55
N TRP A 246 -39.54 10.20 1.59
CA TRP A 246 -38.13 9.89 1.31
C TRP A 246 -37.40 11.10 0.69
N GLN A 247 -38.05 11.91 -0.15
CA GLN A 247 -37.48 13.15 -0.67
C GLN A 247 -37.17 14.15 0.45
N SER A 248 -38.09 14.33 1.39
CA SER A 248 -37.89 15.17 2.57
C SER A 248 -36.72 14.66 3.43
N LYS A 249 -36.61 13.33 3.63
CA LYS A 249 -35.49 12.70 4.33
C LYS A 249 -34.16 12.98 3.63
N VAL A 250 -34.06 12.79 2.31
CA VAL A 250 -32.88 13.11 1.49
C VAL A 250 -32.43 14.56 1.65
N LYS A 251 -33.38 15.51 1.58
CA LYS A 251 -33.10 16.93 1.76
C LYS A 251 -32.58 17.23 3.17
N SER A 252 -33.25 16.70 4.19
CA SER A 252 -32.86 16.88 5.59
C SER A 252 -31.43 16.39 5.86
N ILE A 253 -31.11 15.17 5.39
CA ILE A 253 -29.78 14.57 5.50
C ILE A 253 -28.72 15.46 4.83
N SER A 254 -29.00 15.93 3.62
CA SER A 254 -28.05 16.72 2.85
C SER A 254 -27.74 18.07 3.50
N VAL A 255 -28.74 18.66 4.19
CA VAL A 255 -28.58 19.90 4.97
C VAL A 255 -27.86 19.65 6.29
N ALA A 256 -28.16 18.55 6.98
CA ALA A 256 -27.57 18.24 8.29
C ALA A 256 -26.08 17.87 8.20
N PHE A 257 -25.67 17.21 7.11
CA PHE A 257 -24.31 16.68 6.96
C PHE A 257 -23.64 17.14 5.65
N PRO A 258 -23.45 18.47 5.47
CA PRO A 258 -22.93 19.04 4.23
C PRO A 258 -21.46 18.67 3.99
N LYS A 259 -20.72 18.32 5.05
CA LYS A 259 -19.29 18.00 5.02
C LYS A 259 -18.98 16.51 4.79
N ALA A 260 -19.98 15.61 4.75
CA ALA A 260 -19.68 14.19 4.56
C ALA A 260 -18.88 13.99 3.26
N ALA A 261 -17.88 13.13 3.27
CA ALA A 261 -17.09 12.83 2.07
C ALA A 261 -17.95 12.16 1.00
N ALA A 262 -18.84 11.26 1.42
CA ALA A 262 -19.78 10.55 0.56
C ALA A 262 -21.09 10.19 1.27
N VAL A 263 -22.13 9.97 0.47
CA VAL A 263 -23.31 9.20 0.83
C VAL A 263 -23.26 7.89 0.05
N VAL A 264 -23.40 6.77 0.74
CA VAL A 264 -23.45 5.44 0.10
C VAL A 264 -24.78 4.77 0.39
N LEU A 265 -25.45 4.36 -0.68
CA LEU A 265 -26.68 3.59 -0.62
C LEU A 265 -26.35 2.09 -0.62
N ILE A 266 -26.66 1.42 0.48
CA ILE A 266 -26.50 -0.03 0.65
C ILE A 266 -27.79 -0.71 0.19
N ASN A 267 -27.73 -1.52 -0.86
CA ASN A 267 -28.93 -2.10 -1.49
C ASN A 267 -28.84 -3.63 -1.58
N PRO A 268 -28.94 -4.34 -0.44
CA PRO A 268 -28.81 -5.79 -0.40
C PRO A 268 -29.92 -6.48 -1.22
N GLU A 269 -31.12 -5.90 -1.22
CA GLU A 269 -32.32 -6.40 -1.91
C GLU A 269 -32.33 -6.11 -3.42
N LYS A 270 -31.32 -5.38 -3.94
CA LYS A 270 -31.17 -5.05 -5.36
C LYS A 270 -32.39 -4.33 -5.96
N LEU A 271 -33.00 -3.44 -5.17
CA LEU A 271 -34.13 -2.60 -5.58
C LEU A 271 -33.68 -1.44 -6.50
N TYR A 272 -33.07 -1.77 -7.63
CA TYR A 272 -32.30 -0.82 -8.45
C TYR A 272 -33.10 0.39 -8.98
N LYS A 273 -34.39 0.22 -9.28
CA LYS A 273 -35.24 1.33 -9.75
C LYS A 273 -35.47 2.35 -8.64
N TYR A 274 -35.74 1.87 -7.42
CA TYR A 274 -36.00 2.72 -6.27
C TYR A 274 -34.71 3.39 -5.78
N GLU A 275 -33.63 2.62 -5.67
CA GLU A 275 -32.28 3.12 -5.38
C GLU A 275 -31.83 4.20 -6.38
N LYS A 276 -32.10 4.01 -7.68
CA LYS A 276 -31.79 5.01 -8.71
C LYS A 276 -32.55 6.33 -8.44
N ALA A 277 -33.84 6.28 -8.11
CA ALA A 277 -34.63 7.48 -7.83
C ALA A 277 -34.11 8.23 -6.59
N ILE A 278 -33.81 7.51 -5.50
CA ILE A 278 -33.23 8.10 -4.28
C ILE A 278 -31.87 8.74 -4.59
N ARG A 279 -31.02 8.02 -5.33
CA ARG A 279 -29.69 8.51 -5.72
C ARG A 279 -29.78 9.77 -6.58
N GLU A 280 -30.65 9.79 -7.58
CA GLU A 280 -30.85 10.96 -8.45
C GLU A 280 -31.28 12.19 -7.64
N HIS A 281 -32.17 12.01 -6.66
CA HIS A 281 -32.58 13.12 -5.81
C HIS A 281 -31.47 13.58 -4.85
N PHE A 282 -30.68 12.67 -4.27
CA PHE A 282 -29.49 13.05 -3.50
C PHE A 282 -28.51 13.87 -4.34
N LEU A 283 -28.35 13.53 -5.63
CA LEU A 283 -27.45 14.22 -6.55
C LEU A 283 -27.87 15.67 -6.86
N GLU A 284 -29.13 16.05 -6.63
CA GLU A 284 -29.58 17.45 -6.71
C GLU A 284 -28.94 18.33 -5.63
N TYR A 285 -28.58 17.74 -4.47
CA TYR A 285 -28.02 18.46 -3.33
C TYR A 285 -26.51 18.26 -3.19
N ARG A 286 -25.97 17.11 -3.62
CA ARG A 286 -24.54 16.79 -3.46
C ARG A 286 -24.02 15.82 -4.52
N PRO A 287 -22.80 16.02 -5.07
CA PRO A 287 -22.29 15.19 -6.16
C PRO A 287 -21.78 13.81 -5.72
N ASN A 288 -21.41 13.65 -4.44
CA ASN A 288 -20.73 12.45 -3.92
C ASN A 288 -21.73 11.43 -3.38
N VAL A 289 -22.52 10.84 -4.27
CA VAL A 289 -23.56 9.85 -3.94
C VAL A 289 -23.33 8.57 -4.75
N TYR A 290 -23.06 7.48 -4.03
CA TYR A 290 -22.57 6.24 -4.60
C TYR A 290 -23.43 5.04 -4.19
N ARG A 291 -23.34 3.98 -4.98
CA ARG A 291 -23.79 2.65 -4.61
C ARG A 291 -22.75 1.98 -3.74
N ASP A 292 -23.13 1.00 -2.93
CA ASP A 292 -22.23 0.10 -2.21
C ASP A 292 -21.11 -0.54 -3.07
N THR A 293 -21.36 -0.74 -4.37
CA THR A 293 -20.34 -1.22 -5.34
C THR A 293 -19.10 -0.32 -5.50
N ILE A 294 -19.07 0.88 -4.92
CA ILE A 294 -17.91 1.78 -4.96
C ILE A 294 -16.72 1.27 -4.15
N PHE A 295 -16.97 0.41 -3.16
CA PHE A 295 -15.94 -0.15 -2.30
C PHE A 295 -15.86 -1.67 -2.41
N THR A 296 -14.72 -2.22 -1.99
CA THR A 296 -14.58 -3.65 -1.71
C THR A 296 -14.87 -3.90 -0.23
N ASP A 297 -15.79 -4.82 0.04
CA ASP A 297 -16.22 -5.15 1.40
C ASP A 297 -15.33 -6.21 2.04
N ILE A 298 -14.68 -5.87 3.14
CA ILE A 298 -13.80 -6.77 3.92
C ILE A 298 -14.53 -7.41 5.11
N ARG A 299 -15.81 -7.07 5.35
CA ARG A 299 -16.60 -7.54 6.50
C ARG A 299 -16.97 -9.04 6.41
N THR A 300 -17.09 -9.61 5.22
CA THR A 300 -17.64 -10.97 5.04
C THR A 300 -16.68 -12.11 5.47
N SER A 301 -17.27 -13.13 6.10
CA SER A 301 -16.69 -14.14 7.01
C SER A 301 -15.83 -15.27 6.43
N ASP A 302 -15.63 -15.36 5.12
CA ASP A 302 -15.33 -16.69 4.54
C ASP A 302 -13.84 -17.01 4.26
N LEU A 303 -12.91 -16.33 4.91
CA LEU A 303 -11.46 -16.58 4.75
C LEU A 303 -10.72 -16.51 6.09
N SER A 304 -9.81 -17.46 6.31
CA SER A 304 -8.89 -17.51 7.46
C SER A 304 -7.90 -16.31 7.43
N GLY A 305 -7.58 -15.73 8.59
CA GLY A 305 -6.56 -14.66 8.73
C GLY A 305 -7.03 -13.34 9.34
N GLY A 306 -8.31 -13.17 9.68
CA GLY A 306 -8.82 -11.92 10.27
C GLY A 306 -8.98 -10.77 9.26
N PRO A 307 -9.61 -9.66 9.64
CA PRO A 307 -10.02 -8.59 8.71
C PRO A 307 -8.82 -7.80 8.14
N VAL A 308 -7.75 -7.61 8.92
CA VAL A 308 -6.55 -6.89 8.50
C VAL A 308 -5.78 -7.65 7.41
N ASP A 309 -5.60 -8.96 7.56
CA ASP A 309 -4.88 -9.78 6.57
C ASP A 309 -5.66 -9.86 5.25
N LYS A 310 -6.99 -9.92 5.33
CA LYS A 310 -7.88 -9.84 4.16
C LYS A 310 -7.72 -8.52 3.43
N LEU A 311 -7.72 -7.39 4.15
CA LEU A 311 -7.49 -6.08 3.56
C LEU A 311 -6.13 -6.06 2.84
N TYR A 312 -5.07 -6.50 3.50
CA TYR A 312 -3.73 -6.54 2.93
C TYR A 312 -3.65 -7.39 1.65
N GLY A 313 -4.18 -8.62 1.69
CA GLY A 313 -4.22 -9.50 0.52
C GLY A 313 -5.04 -8.93 -0.62
N SER A 314 -6.18 -8.29 -0.31
CA SER A 314 -7.03 -7.64 -1.31
C SER A 314 -6.34 -6.47 -1.99
N ILE A 315 -5.64 -5.62 -1.23
CA ILE A 315 -4.85 -4.50 -1.77
C ILE A 315 -3.82 -5.02 -2.78
N LEU A 316 -3.06 -6.05 -2.41
CA LEU A 316 -2.06 -6.63 -3.30
C LEU A 316 -2.68 -7.22 -4.57
N ASN A 317 -3.77 -7.97 -4.44
CA ASN A 317 -4.43 -8.61 -5.59
C ASN A 317 -5.04 -7.59 -6.55
N ASN A 318 -5.72 -6.57 -6.02
CA ASN A 318 -6.32 -5.51 -6.83
C ASN A 318 -5.26 -4.64 -7.53
N SER A 319 -4.12 -4.41 -6.88
CA SER A 319 -3.01 -3.66 -7.48
C SER A 319 -2.36 -4.43 -8.63
N LYS A 320 -2.17 -5.74 -8.47
CA LYS A 320 -1.71 -6.63 -9.56
C LYS A 320 -2.70 -6.66 -10.73
N ALA A 321 -3.98 -6.44 -10.47
CA ALA A 321 -5.00 -6.28 -11.51
C ALA A 321 -5.02 -4.86 -12.14
N GLY A 322 -4.08 -3.98 -11.76
CA GLY A 322 -3.93 -2.63 -12.31
C GLY A 322 -4.83 -1.56 -11.68
N LYS A 323 -5.52 -1.84 -10.57
CA LYS A 323 -6.40 -0.86 -9.92
C LYS A 323 -5.59 0.19 -9.15
N LYS A 324 -5.44 1.38 -9.72
CA LYS A 324 -4.67 2.49 -9.09
C LYS A 324 -5.36 3.16 -7.90
N TYR A 325 -6.69 3.14 -7.87
CA TYR A 325 -7.51 3.73 -6.80
C TYR A 325 -8.40 2.66 -6.20
N GLN A 326 -8.32 2.46 -4.89
CA GLN A 326 -9.01 1.37 -4.20
C GLN A 326 -9.70 1.91 -2.96
N ILE A 327 -10.99 1.60 -2.81
CA ILE A 327 -11.78 1.98 -1.64
C ILE A 327 -12.21 0.69 -0.95
N TYR A 328 -11.97 0.61 0.35
CA TYR A 328 -12.33 -0.53 1.17
C TYR A 328 -13.26 -0.10 2.29
N VAL A 329 -14.23 -0.94 2.61
CA VAL A 329 -14.94 -0.87 3.88
C VAL A 329 -14.53 -2.06 4.74
N ALA A 330 -14.22 -1.80 6.01
CA ALA A 330 -13.82 -2.82 6.95
C ALA A 330 -14.44 -2.57 8.32
N GLU A 331 -14.54 -3.64 9.09
CA GLU A 331 -14.95 -3.61 10.47
C GLU A 331 -13.77 -4.10 11.31
N PHE A 332 -13.16 -3.17 12.04
CA PHE A 332 -11.97 -3.44 12.86
C PHE A 332 -12.32 -3.25 14.33
N THR A 333 -11.91 -4.17 15.19
CA THR A 333 -11.82 -3.88 16.63
C THR A 333 -10.65 -2.92 16.89
N PRO A 334 -10.53 -2.31 18.09
CA PRO A 334 -9.34 -1.52 18.44
C PRO A 334 -8.02 -2.31 18.28
N ALA A 335 -8.04 -3.61 18.61
CA ALA A 335 -6.88 -4.50 18.43
C ALA A 335 -6.57 -4.75 16.94
N ASP A 336 -7.60 -4.90 16.10
CA ASP A 336 -7.40 -5.00 14.65
C ASP A 336 -6.82 -3.70 14.09
N PHE A 337 -7.25 -2.54 14.59
CA PHE A 337 -6.71 -1.26 14.14
C PHE A 337 -5.23 -1.10 14.50
N GLU A 338 -4.83 -1.46 15.72
CA GLU A 338 -3.42 -1.47 16.12
C GLU A 338 -2.60 -2.39 15.21
N TYR A 339 -3.06 -3.62 14.98
CA TYR A 339 -2.39 -4.56 14.07
C TYR A 339 -2.35 -4.04 12.62
N TYR A 340 -3.41 -3.37 12.17
CA TYR A 340 -3.46 -2.69 10.87
C TYR A 340 -2.36 -1.63 10.75
N THR A 341 -2.18 -0.76 11.75
CA THR A 341 -1.14 0.30 11.69
C THR A 341 0.27 -0.27 11.56
N GLN A 342 0.55 -1.40 12.20
CA GLN A 342 1.83 -2.10 12.06
C GLN A 342 1.98 -2.72 10.67
N LYS A 343 0.92 -3.34 10.14
CA LYS A 343 0.97 -4.09 8.89
C LYS A 343 1.05 -3.20 7.64
N ILE A 344 0.39 -2.05 7.64
CA ILE A 344 0.39 -1.15 6.48
C ILE A 344 1.74 -0.47 6.24
N TYR A 345 2.60 -0.40 7.25
CA TYR A 345 3.95 0.14 7.09
C TYR A 345 4.71 -0.57 5.96
N GLU A 346 4.55 -1.89 5.84
CA GLU A 346 5.14 -2.69 4.77
C GLU A 346 4.55 -2.37 3.38
N LEU A 347 3.28 -1.95 3.30
CA LEU A 347 2.71 -1.45 2.04
C LEU A 347 3.22 -0.05 1.73
N LYS A 348 3.30 0.84 2.72
CA LYS A 348 3.84 2.19 2.55
C LYS A 348 5.30 2.15 2.07
N LYS A 349 6.11 1.24 2.63
CA LYS A 349 7.48 0.96 2.15
C LYS A 349 7.52 0.64 0.66
N LYS A 350 6.55 -0.10 0.14
CA LYS A 350 6.41 -0.46 -1.28
C LYS A 350 5.77 0.62 -2.16
N GLY A 351 5.42 1.77 -1.59
CA GLY A 351 4.87 2.92 -2.33
C GLY A 351 3.36 3.01 -2.39
N TYR A 352 2.64 2.15 -1.67
CA TYR A 352 1.20 2.28 -1.49
C TYR A 352 0.87 3.50 -0.63
N LYS A 353 -0.15 4.25 -1.01
CA LYS A 353 -0.52 5.51 -0.34
C LYS A 353 -1.88 5.38 0.31
N PHE A 354 -1.92 5.47 1.63
CA PHE A 354 -3.18 5.52 2.39
C PHE A 354 -3.62 6.97 2.50
N VAL A 355 -4.76 7.28 1.91
CA VAL A 355 -5.27 8.64 1.74
C VAL A 355 -6.74 8.73 2.13
N SER A 356 -7.20 9.95 2.39
CA SER A 356 -8.60 10.19 2.73
C SER A 356 -9.55 9.83 1.58
N LEU A 357 -10.79 9.45 1.92
CA LEU A 357 -11.81 9.07 0.95
C LEU A 357 -12.08 10.20 -0.06
N SER A 358 -12.21 11.44 0.42
CA SER A 358 -12.43 12.63 -0.39
C SER A 358 -11.35 12.80 -1.46
N ARG A 359 -10.08 12.47 -1.15
CA ARG A 359 -8.97 12.56 -2.11
C ARG A 359 -9.11 11.52 -3.22
N ILE A 360 -9.38 10.27 -2.88
CA ILE A 360 -9.58 9.21 -3.89
C ILE A 360 -10.81 9.47 -4.75
N LEU A 361 -11.93 9.92 -4.17
CA LEU A 361 -13.14 10.25 -4.93
C LEU A 361 -12.90 11.38 -5.93
N LYS A 362 -12.11 12.41 -5.57
CA LYS A 362 -11.69 13.46 -6.51
C LYS A 362 -10.92 12.86 -7.69
N HIS A 363 -9.96 11.98 -7.44
CA HIS A 363 -9.21 11.31 -8.51
C HIS A 363 -10.11 10.46 -9.43
N ILE A 364 -10.98 9.64 -8.85
CA ILE A 364 -11.94 8.81 -9.61
C ILE A 364 -12.85 9.70 -10.47
N SER A 365 -13.36 10.81 -9.93
CA SER A 365 -14.23 11.73 -10.67
C SER A 365 -13.52 12.39 -11.86
N LYS A 366 -12.26 12.78 -11.70
CA LYS A 366 -11.45 13.39 -12.75
C LYS A 366 -11.20 12.42 -13.90
N VAL A 367 -10.79 11.20 -13.60
CA VAL A 367 -10.56 10.13 -14.59
C VAL A 367 -11.84 9.82 -15.37
N ASN A 368 -12.98 9.74 -14.67
CA ASN A 368 -14.27 9.50 -15.32
C ASN A 368 -14.75 10.68 -16.19
N GLY A 369 -14.39 11.92 -15.84
CA GLY A 369 -14.67 13.12 -16.65
C GLY A 369 -13.81 13.21 -17.91
N GLU A 370 -12.53 12.84 -17.80
CA GLU A 370 -11.59 12.78 -18.94
C GLU A 370 -12.02 11.71 -19.96
N ASN A 371 -12.47 10.54 -19.50
CA ASN A 371 -12.97 9.49 -20.40
C ASN A 371 -14.26 9.88 -21.13
N LYS A 372 -15.14 10.68 -20.51
CA LYS A 372 -16.36 11.20 -21.16
C LYS A 372 -16.09 12.31 -22.17
N SER A 373 -15.07 13.14 -21.94
CA SER A 373 -14.66 14.19 -22.88
C SER A 373 -13.88 13.63 -24.07
N ALA A 374 -13.10 12.55 -23.87
CA ALA A 374 -12.44 11.82 -24.95
C ALA A 374 -13.43 11.08 -25.88
N SER A 375 -14.55 10.55 -25.34
CA SER A 375 -15.58 9.91 -26.17
C SER A 375 -16.60 10.89 -26.80
N GLY A 376 -16.52 12.18 -26.48
CA GLY A 376 -17.44 13.22 -26.98
C GLY A 376 -16.97 13.95 -28.24
N ASN A 377 -15.75 13.70 -28.72
CA ASN A 377 -15.15 14.43 -29.84
C ASN A 377 -15.19 13.69 -31.20
N ASP A 378 -15.84 12.53 -31.29
CA ASP A 378 -15.87 11.71 -32.50
C ASP A 378 -17.22 11.69 -33.26
N SER A 379 -18.15 12.60 -32.94
CA SER A 379 -19.48 12.65 -33.60
C SER A 379 -19.86 14.00 -34.22
N LEU A 380 -18.91 14.93 -34.38
CA LEU A 380 -19.14 16.20 -35.07
C LEU A 380 -18.10 16.42 -36.18
N LYS A 381 -18.11 15.56 -37.20
CA LYS A 381 -17.60 15.86 -38.55
C LYS A 381 -18.11 14.85 -39.58
N THR A 382 -19.36 15.02 -40.01
CA THR A 382 -19.75 14.76 -41.40
C THR A 382 -20.68 15.89 -41.80
N GLY A 383 -20.07 16.88 -42.46
CA GLY A 383 -20.74 18.06 -42.97
C GLY A 383 -21.74 17.71 -44.06
N GLU A 384 -22.78 18.51 -44.08
CA GLU A 384 -23.57 18.82 -45.26
C GLU A 384 -22.66 18.98 -46.49
N GLN A 385 -22.94 18.21 -47.54
CA GLN A 385 -22.65 18.63 -48.90
C GLN A 385 -23.98 18.75 -49.63
N LYS A 386 -24.39 20.00 -49.82
CA LYS A 386 -25.46 20.41 -50.72
C LYS A 386 -24.95 20.48 -52.17
N ASP A 387 -25.90 20.20 -53.06
CA ASP A 387 -26.04 20.64 -54.45
C ASP A 387 -25.30 19.87 -55.57
N LYS A 388 -26.05 18.97 -56.21
CA LYS A 388 -26.58 19.18 -57.58
C LYS A 388 -27.81 18.30 -57.85
#